data_AF-A0A947BE99-F1
#
_entry.id   AF-A0A947BE99-F1
#
_cell.length_a   1.000
_cell.length_b   1.000
_cell.length_c   1.000
_cell.angle_alpha   90.00
_cell.angle_beta   90.00
_cell.angle_gamma   90.00
#
_symmetry.space_group_name_H-M   'P 1'
#
loop_
_entity.id
_entity.type
_entity.pdbx_description
1 polymer ?
#
loop_
_entity_poly.entity_id
_entity_poly.type
_entity_poly.pdbx_seq_one_letter_code
_entity_poly.pdbx_strand_id
1 'polypeptide(L)'
;MPELQPLTFATLTHRLRELHQRTQETPLFNPVFQLAHDLSRELEAGEISLGGIASLIGELATRSLEARADRLCTLVKPQDTARRMEEFCKASDGFEAFRDHWSHPQLHVVFTAHPTFLLTPDQTDAVAEAAGGGDPVSATTNAERPEISLQYEHTRAMRALAHAQDARDEINRSALSCAASHWPDQWRSLDPLPFRFASWVGYDMDGRTDIKWYTSIAFRLSEKAQRLERYAAQLEEIDAGHALVAQLRAAQARAASSAEEFAGDLSDHADLSAAANRLTAEGDDKLLSLAPLVSQLEEEALSADADRAIALKTLASAMRADGLGMGHIHFRVNAKQLHNAIRSRIEGGAELDLGSKGAVGALRELVSNAEPLSANFASLAVESSTAVRQFLAMAQILKHVDADAPIRMLVAECEQPATVLSALYFAKLFGIEEKVDVSPLFETETALEHGGRFLDALLKEEAYRDYARKRGRVAIQTGFSDAGRFVGQIPASLAIERLQGRLANAMAANEMIDVAALVFNTHGEG
;
A
#
# COMPACT_ATOMS: atom_id res chain seq x y z
N MET A 1 -54.10 26.70 7.77
CA MET A 1 -52.84 26.73 6.99
C MET A 1 -53.00 25.69 5.89
N PRO A 2 -52.79 26.02 4.62
CA PRO A 2 -52.85 25.00 3.57
C PRO A 2 -51.80 23.91 3.88
N GLU A 3 -52.18 22.64 3.71
CA GLU A 3 -51.23 21.53 3.77
C GLU A 3 -50.16 21.76 2.69
N LEU A 4 -48.93 22.02 3.12
CA LEU A 4 -47.79 22.16 2.23
C LEU A 4 -47.63 20.84 1.46
N GLN A 5 -47.53 20.90 0.12
CA GLN A 5 -47.25 19.69 -0.64
C GLN A 5 -45.86 19.16 -0.27
N PRO A 6 -45.70 17.86 0.01
CA PRO A 6 -44.40 17.31 0.34
C PRO A 6 -43.49 17.36 -0.89
N LEU A 7 -42.35 18.05 -0.73
CA LEU A 7 -41.27 18.05 -1.71
C LEU A 7 -40.58 16.68 -1.67
N THR A 8 -40.67 15.90 -2.75
CA THR A 8 -40.11 14.55 -2.84
C THR A 8 -39.27 14.39 -4.10
N PHE A 9 -38.37 13.41 -4.12
CA PHE A 9 -37.62 13.10 -5.34
C PHE A 9 -38.53 12.82 -6.55
N ALA A 10 -39.64 12.11 -6.31
CA ALA A 10 -40.56 11.69 -7.36
C ALA A 10 -41.24 12.90 -8.03
N THR A 11 -41.70 13.88 -7.24
CA THR A 11 -42.34 15.10 -7.78
C THR A 11 -41.35 15.95 -8.57
N LEU A 12 -40.12 16.12 -8.07
CA LEU A 12 -39.07 16.85 -8.78
C LEU A 12 -38.61 16.16 -10.07
N THR A 13 -38.47 14.84 -10.05
CA THR A 13 -38.08 14.07 -11.24
C THR A 13 -39.16 14.15 -12.31
N HIS A 14 -40.43 14.06 -11.91
CA HIS A 14 -41.56 14.23 -12.82
C HIS A 14 -41.52 15.63 -13.45
N ARG A 15 -41.40 16.68 -12.63
CA ARG A 15 -41.32 18.06 -13.10
C ARG A 15 -40.13 18.28 -14.04
N LEU A 16 -38.96 17.74 -13.71
CA LEU A 16 -37.78 17.85 -14.56
C LEU A 16 -37.99 17.17 -15.92
N ARG A 17 -38.69 16.03 -15.98
CA ARG A 17 -39.04 15.36 -17.25
C ARG A 17 -39.98 16.21 -18.10
N GLU A 18 -40.98 16.87 -17.51
CA GLU A 18 -41.85 17.81 -18.23
C GLU A 18 -41.04 18.96 -18.83
N LEU A 19 -40.16 19.57 -18.02
CA LEU A 19 -39.30 20.67 -18.47
C LEU A 19 -38.34 20.22 -19.57
N HIS A 20 -37.81 19.00 -19.49
CA HIS A 20 -36.88 18.46 -20.49
C HIS A 20 -37.49 18.34 -21.89
N GLN A 21 -38.80 18.12 -22.01
CA GLN A 21 -39.49 18.10 -23.31
C GLN A 21 -39.33 19.44 -24.06
N ARG A 22 -39.26 20.56 -23.32
CA ARG A 22 -39.11 21.91 -23.90
C ARG A 22 -37.72 22.17 -24.48
N THR A 23 -36.71 21.41 -24.05
CA THR A 23 -35.35 21.49 -24.63
C THR A 23 -35.34 21.05 -26.10
N GLN A 24 -36.27 20.18 -26.51
CA GLN A 24 -36.41 19.77 -27.92
C GLN A 24 -36.86 20.92 -28.82
N GLU A 25 -37.67 21.83 -28.29
CA GLU A 25 -38.20 22.99 -29.01
C GLU A 25 -37.29 24.22 -28.89
N THR A 26 -36.53 24.32 -27.79
CA THR A 26 -35.65 25.45 -27.50
C THR A 26 -34.29 24.96 -27.00
N PRO A 27 -33.26 24.88 -27.87
CA PRO A 27 -31.93 24.37 -27.50
C PRO A 27 -31.23 25.16 -26.39
N LEU A 28 -31.63 26.41 -26.15
CA LEU A 28 -31.11 27.27 -25.08
C LEU A 28 -31.88 27.11 -23.75
N PHE A 29 -32.97 26.34 -23.73
CA PHE A 29 -33.77 26.12 -22.53
C PHE A 29 -33.07 25.13 -21.59
N ASN A 30 -32.76 25.59 -20.38
CA ASN A 30 -32.15 24.77 -19.34
C ASN A 30 -33.22 24.30 -18.33
N PRO A 31 -33.65 23.02 -18.38
CA PRO A 31 -34.71 22.50 -17.52
C PRO A 31 -34.32 22.46 -16.05
N VAL A 32 -33.02 22.32 -15.73
CA VAL A 32 -32.52 22.34 -14.35
C VAL A 32 -32.61 23.75 -13.78
N PHE A 33 -32.22 24.77 -14.57
CA PHE A 33 -32.31 26.16 -14.14
C PHE A 33 -33.78 26.59 -13.94
N GLN A 34 -34.67 26.17 -14.84
CA GLN A 34 -36.10 26.44 -14.67
C GLN A 34 -36.66 25.77 -13.41
N LEU A 35 -36.30 24.51 -13.13
CA LEU A 35 -36.73 23.83 -11.91
C LEU A 35 -36.22 24.55 -10.65
N ALA A 36 -34.96 24.98 -10.64
CA ALA A 36 -34.39 25.75 -9.53
C ALA A 36 -35.14 27.08 -9.33
N HIS A 37 -35.51 27.76 -10.42
CA HIS A 37 -36.31 28.98 -10.36
C HIS A 37 -37.73 28.72 -9.83
N ASP A 38 -38.39 27.66 -10.28
CA ASP A 38 -39.72 27.25 -9.79
C ASP A 38 -39.66 27.01 -8.27
N LEU A 39 -38.68 26.25 -7.79
CA LEU A 39 -38.48 25.99 -6.35
C LEU A 39 -38.15 27.27 -5.55
N SER A 40 -37.38 28.20 -6.11
CA SER A 40 -37.10 29.49 -5.47
C SER A 40 -38.39 30.28 -5.24
N ARG A 41 -39.30 30.28 -6.23
CA ARG A 41 -40.59 30.98 -6.12
C ARG A 41 -41.53 30.31 -5.14
N GLU A 42 -41.59 28.97 -5.14
CA GLU A 42 -42.38 28.20 -4.16
C GLU A 42 -41.87 28.46 -2.73
N LEU A 43 -40.56 28.59 -2.53
CA LEU A 43 -39.96 28.91 -1.24
C LEU A 43 -40.31 30.34 -0.80
N GLU A 44 -40.19 31.33 -1.69
CA GLU A 44 -40.57 32.73 -1.42
C GLU A 44 -42.06 32.88 -1.11
N ALA A 45 -42.92 32.10 -1.77
CA ALA A 45 -44.36 32.06 -1.56
C ALA A 45 -44.76 31.32 -0.27
N GLY A 46 -43.83 30.61 0.37
CA GLY A 46 -44.10 29.79 1.56
C GLY A 46 -44.87 28.50 1.26
N GLU A 47 -44.88 28.05 0.01
CA GLU A 47 -45.50 26.80 -0.45
C GLU A 47 -44.63 25.58 -0.15
N ILE A 48 -43.31 25.79 -0.05
CA ILE A 48 -42.34 24.84 0.48
C ILE A 48 -41.54 25.47 1.63
N SER A 49 -40.98 24.63 2.51
CA SER A 49 -40.18 25.09 3.65
C SER A 49 -38.71 24.67 3.51
N LEU A 50 -37.82 25.39 4.19
CA LEU A 50 -36.42 24.97 4.32
C LEU A 50 -36.28 23.57 4.96
N GLY A 51 -37.20 23.19 5.86
CA GLY A 51 -37.26 21.84 6.42
C GLY A 51 -37.64 20.78 5.39
N GLY A 52 -38.53 21.11 4.45
CA GLY A 52 -38.87 20.26 3.30
C GLY A 52 -37.68 20.08 2.36
N ILE A 53 -36.94 21.16 2.07
CA ILE A 53 -35.70 21.10 1.27
C ILE A 53 -34.64 20.25 1.98
N ALA A 54 -34.45 20.42 3.29
CA ALA A 54 -33.50 19.61 4.06
C ALA A 54 -33.87 18.12 4.03
N SER A 55 -35.15 17.79 4.14
CA SER A 55 -35.65 16.41 4.05
C SER A 55 -35.38 15.79 2.67
N LEU A 56 -35.61 16.54 1.60
CA LEU A 56 -35.28 16.12 0.24
C LEU A 56 -33.78 15.90 0.04
N ILE A 57 -32.93 16.80 0.55
CA ILE A 57 -31.46 16.62 0.49
C ILE A 57 -31.07 15.33 1.20
N GLY A 58 -31.67 15.03 2.36
CA GLY A 58 -31.49 13.76 3.07
C GLY A 58 -31.89 12.56 2.22
N GLU A 59 -33.07 12.59 1.59
CA GLU A 59 -33.53 11.54 0.67
C GLU A 59 -32.55 11.31 -0.48
N LEU A 60 -32.11 12.38 -1.14
CA LEU A 60 -31.14 12.34 -2.25
C LEU A 60 -29.78 11.78 -1.81
N ALA A 61 -29.32 12.16 -0.61
CA ALA A 61 -28.08 11.66 -0.04
C ALA A 61 -28.17 10.14 0.20
N THR A 62 -29.22 9.66 0.85
CA THR A 62 -29.45 8.21 1.09
C THR A 62 -29.46 7.44 -0.21
N ARG A 63 -30.23 7.88 -1.21
CA ARG A 63 -30.30 7.19 -2.52
C ARG A 63 -28.97 7.19 -3.26
N SER A 64 -28.16 8.23 -3.11
CA SER A 64 -26.80 8.28 -3.66
C SER A 64 -25.89 7.24 -3.01
N LEU A 65 -26.02 7.04 -1.69
CA LEU A 65 -25.26 6.02 -0.95
C LEU A 65 -25.74 4.61 -1.30
N GLU A 66 -27.06 4.37 -1.35
CA GLU A 66 -27.64 3.09 -1.81
C GLU A 66 -27.11 2.72 -3.21
N ALA A 67 -27.16 3.66 -4.16
CA ALA A 67 -26.67 3.42 -5.50
C ALA A 67 -25.15 3.13 -5.54
N ARG A 68 -24.36 3.64 -4.59
CA ARG A 68 -22.93 3.28 -4.44
C ARG A 68 -22.78 1.87 -3.90
N ALA A 69 -23.56 1.50 -2.88
CA ALA A 69 -23.56 0.16 -2.29
C ALA A 69 -23.96 -0.89 -3.34
N ASP A 70 -25.02 -0.66 -4.11
CA ASP A 70 -25.48 -1.55 -5.17
C ASP A 70 -24.41 -1.78 -6.25
N ARG A 71 -23.73 -0.70 -6.68
CA ARG A 71 -22.63 -0.80 -7.64
C ARG A 71 -21.47 -1.62 -7.07
N LEU A 72 -21.11 -1.40 -5.81
CA LEU A 72 -20.04 -2.15 -5.15
C LEU A 72 -20.41 -3.62 -5.00
N CYS A 73 -21.62 -3.93 -4.55
CA CYS A 73 -22.15 -5.29 -4.45
C CYS A 73 -22.12 -6.00 -5.81
N THR A 74 -22.56 -5.31 -6.89
CA THR A 74 -22.51 -5.86 -8.26
C THR A 74 -21.08 -6.15 -8.72
N LEU A 75 -20.13 -5.29 -8.35
CA LEU A 75 -18.72 -5.41 -8.72
C LEU A 75 -18.05 -6.60 -8.01
N VAL A 76 -18.20 -6.71 -6.69
CA VAL A 76 -17.48 -7.70 -5.87
C VAL A 76 -18.22 -9.03 -5.73
N LYS A 77 -19.55 -8.99 -5.85
CA LYS A 77 -20.50 -10.11 -5.69
C LYS A 77 -20.26 -10.88 -4.39
N PRO A 78 -20.47 -10.25 -3.22
CA PRO A 78 -20.15 -10.87 -1.93
C PRO A 78 -20.96 -12.14 -1.65
N GLN A 79 -22.15 -12.29 -2.26
CA GLN A 79 -22.96 -13.50 -2.20
C GLN A 79 -22.25 -14.76 -2.74
N ASP A 80 -21.23 -14.60 -3.61
CA ASP A 80 -20.45 -15.72 -4.15
C ASP A 80 -19.26 -16.10 -3.24
N THR A 81 -19.00 -15.37 -2.15
CA THR A 81 -17.76 -15.52 -1.36
C THR A 81 -17.59 -16.92 -0.81
N ALA A 82 -18.61 -17.46 -0.12
CA ALA A 82 -18.55 -18.81 0.46
C ALA A 82 -18.25 -19.87 -0.61
N ARG A 83 -18.94 -19.78 -1.76
CA ARG A 83 -18.69 -20.68 -2.89
C ARG A 83 -17.26 -20.58 -3.40
N ARG A 84 -16.69 -19.37 -3.53
CA ARG A 84 -15.30 -19.20 -3.98
C ARG A 84 -14.28 -19.81 -3.00
N MET A 85 -14.57 -19.79 -1.71
CA MET A 85 -13.68 -20.36 -0.68
C MET A 85 -13.64 -21.91 -0.67
N GLU A 86 -14.66 -22.57 -1.21
CA GLU A 86 -14.74 -24.03 -1.26
C GLU A 86 -14.02 -24.67 -2.47
N GLU A 87 -13.55 -23.85 -3.43
CA GLU A 87 -13.10 -24.34 -4.75
C GLU A 87 -11.59 -24.46 -4.91
N PHE A 88 -10.80 -24.17 -3.87
CA PHE A 88 -9.34 -24.08 -3.99
C PHE A 88 -8.66 -25.37 -4.48
N CYS A 89 -9.09 -26.56 -4.04
CA CYS A 89 -8.47 -27.83 -4.45
C CYS A 89 -9.08 -28.46 -5.70
N LYS A 90 -10.13 -27.86 -6.31
CA LYS A 90 -10.86 -28.51 -7.43
C LYS A 90 -10.05 -28.60 -8.73
N ALA A 91 -8.95 -27.86 -8.85
CA ALA A 91 -8.20 -27.70 -10.11
C ALA A 91 -6.69 -28.02 -10.03
N SER A 92 -6.20 -28.63 -8.94
CA SER A 92 -4.76 -28.89 -8.79
C SER A 92 -4.35 -30.28 -9.28
N ASP A 93 -3.25 -30.36 -10.04
CA ASP A 93 -2.59 -31.59 -10.49
C ASP A 93 -1.83 -32.34 -9.35
N GLY A 94 -2.38 -32.36 -8.14
CA GLY A 94 -1.80 -32.96 -6.93
C GLY A 94 -1.29 -31.93 -5.90
N PHE A 95 -0.84 -32.43 -4.75
CA PHE A 95 -0.42 -31.59 -3.61
C PHE A 95 0.76 -30.68 -3.93
N GLU A 96 1.78 -31.18 -4.65
CA GLU A 96 2.98 -30.40 -4.97
C GLU A 96 2.62 -29.17 -5.83
N ALA A 97 1.81 -29.36 -6.88
CA ALA A 97 1.32 -28.26 -7.71
C ALA A 97 0.44 -27.27 -6.92
N PHE A 98 -0.39 -27.78 -6.01
CA PHE A 98 -1.19 -26.96 -5.11
C PHE A 98 -0.31 -26.12 -4.16
N ARG A 99 0.68 -26.75 -3.52
CA ARG A 99 1.65 -26.09 -2.63
C ARG A 99 2.42 -25.03 -3.39
N ASP A 100 2.97 -25.35 -4.56
CA ASP A 100 3.75 -24.40 -5.35
C ASP A 100 2.92 -23.18 -5.76
N HIS A 101 1.63 -23.36 -6.08
CA HIS A 101 0.74 -22.25 -6.38
C HIS A 101 0.43 -21.39 -5.13
N TRP A 102 0.04 -22.01 -4.02
CA TRP A 102 -0.46 -21.28 -2.85
C TRP A 102 0.63 -20.77 -1.91
N SER A 103 1.86 -21.29 -1.99
CA SER A 103 2.98 -20.86 -1.15
C SER A 103 3.77 -19.66 -1.69
N HIS A 104 3.36 -19.10 -2.83
CA HIS A 104 3.97 -17.90 -3.41
C HIS A 104 2.95 -16.77 -3.56
N PRO A 105 3.35 -15.50 -3.31
CA PRO A 105 2.48 -14.35 -3.53
C PRO A 105 2.01 -14.28 -4.99
N GLN A 106 0.71 -14.45 -5.19
CA GLN A 106 0.03 -14.30 -6.47
C GLN A 106 -0.21 -12.82 -6.79
N LEU A 107 -0.40 -12.00 -5.76
CA LEU A 107 -0.62 -10.56 -5.91
C LEU A 107 -0.01 -9.77 -4.74
N HIS A 108 0.55 -8.62 -5.08
CA HIS A 108 0.98 -7.60 -4.14
C HIS A 108 0.07 -6.38 -4.28
N VAL A 109 -0.69 -6.06 -3.23
CA VAL A 109 -1.60 -4.89 -3.24
C VAL A 109 -0.99 -3.77 -2.41
N VAL A 110 -0.94 -2.58 -3.00
CA VAL A 110 -0.36 -1.40 -2.36
C VAL A 110 -1.47 -0.38 -2.07
N PHE A 111 -1.63 -0.04 -0.80
CA PHE A 111 -2.60 0.93 -0.34
C PHE A 111 -2.01 2.34 -0.40
N THR A 112 -2.75 3.26 -1.01
CA THR A 112 -2.40 4.67 -1.12
C THR A 112 -3.47 5.54 -0.45
N ALA A 113 -3.14 6.80 -0.18
CA ALA A 113 -4.11 7.74 0.37
C ALA A 113 -5.26 7.96 -0.63
N HIS A 114 -6.47 8.14 -0.11
CA HIS A 114 -7.63 8.44 -0.95
C HIS A 114 -7.59 9.93 -1.36
N PRO A 115 -7.72 10.28 -2.64
CA PRO A 115 -7.42 11.64 -3.12
C PRO A 115 -8.43 12.72 -2.68
N THR A 116 -9.68 12.37 -2.34
CA THR A 116 -10.76 13.38 -2.20
C THR A 116 -11.73 13.19 -1.02
N PHE A 117 -11.55 12.19 -0.13
CA PHE A 117 -12.45 11.80 0.97
C PHE A 117 -13.88 12.40 0.91
N LEU A 118 -14.70 11.91 -0.03
CA LEU A 118 -16.01 12.51 -0.33
C LEU A 118 -17.09 12.20 0.71
N LEU A 119 -16.96 11.07 1.40
CA LEU A 119 -17.92 10.55 2.38
C LEU A 119 -17.40 10.78 3.80
N THR A 120 -18.31 10.99 4.75
CA THR A 120 -17.95 10.87 6.17
C THR A 120 -17.59 9.41 6.49
N PRO A 121 -16.89 9.14 7.61
CA PRO A 121 -16.62 7.77 8.05
C PRO A 121 -17.90 6.94 8.15
N ASP A 122 -18.94 7.48 8.78
CA ASP A 122 -20.23 6.79 8.97
C ASP A 122 -20.90 6.46 7.63
N GLN A 123 -20.86 7.38 6.67
CA GLN A 123 -21.38 7.13 5.32
C GLN A 123 -20.57 6.07 4.57
N THR A 124 -19.25 6.05 4.75
CA THR A 124 -18.39 5.03 4.13
C THR A 124 -18.71 3.66 4.70
N ASP A 125 -18.90 3.58 6.01
CA ASP A 125 -19.20 2.34 6.73
C ASP A 125 -20.59 1.81 6.34
N ALA A 126 -21.61 2.68 6.28
CA ALA A 126 -22.94 2.30 5.82
C ALA A 126 -22.94 1.76 4.38
N VAL A 127 -22.17 2.37 3.47
CA VAL A 127 -22.04 1.87 2.09
C VAL A 127 -21.34 0.51 2.07
N ALA A 128 -20.28 0.32 2.85
CA ALA A 128 -19.55 -0.95 2.90
C ALA A 128 -20.40 -2.07 3.51
N GLU A 129 -21.13 -1.81 4.58
CA GLU A 129 -22.03 -2.75 5.24
C GLU A 129 -23.17 -3.18 4.32
N ALA A 130 -23.87 -2.22 3.70
CA ALA A 130 -24.93 -2.50 2.73
C ALA A 130 -24.39 -3.29 1.52
N ALA A 131 -23.21 -2.91 1.01
CA ALA A 131 -22.59 -3.63 -0.10
C ALA A 131 -22.20 -5.05 0.27
N GLY A 132 -21.81 -5.31 1.52
CA GLY A 132 -21.42 -6.63 2.04
C GLY A 132 -22.57 -7.58 2.32
N GLY A 133 -23.83 -7.16 2.08
CA GLY A 133 -25.03 -7.96 2.39
C GLY A 133 -25.61 -7.71 3.79
N GLY A 134 -25.17 -6.64 4.47
CA GLY A 134 -25.74 -6.17 5.72
C GLY A 134 -26.99 -5.31 5.53
N ASP A 135 -27.27 -4.45 6.51
CA ASP A 135 -28.47 -3.60 6.51
C ASP A 135 -28.46 -2.58 5.35
N PRO A 136 -29.64 -2.20 4.82
CA PRO A 136 -29.74 -1.12 3.84
C PRO A 136 -29.15 0.19 4.35
N VAL A 137 -28.67 1.02 3.43
CA VAL A 137 -28.11 2.32 3.81
C VAL A 137 -29.19 3.18 4.47
N SER A 138 -28.95 3.56 5.72
CA SER A 138 -29.78 4.54 6.43
C SER A 138 -29.22 5.95 6.26
N ALA A 139 -30.09 6.96 6.36
CA ALA A 139 -29.68 8.36 6.35
C ALA A 139 -28.84 8.66 7.60
N THR A 140 -27.52 8.57 7.50
CA THR A 140 -26.62 8.96 8.60
C THR A 140 -26.66 10.48 8.75
N THR A 141 -27.11 10.95 9.91
CA THR A 141 -27.28 12.38 10.23
C THR A 141 -25.98 13.07 10.63
N ASN A 142 -24.89 12.32 10.82
CA ASN A 142 -23.61 12.88 11.21
C ASN A 142 -22.94 13.58 10.02
N ALA A 143 -23.01 14.91 10.02
CA ALA A 143 -22.46 15.77 8.98
C ALA A 143 -21.03 16.23 9.28
N GLU A 144 -20.48 15.88 10.45
CA GLU A 144 -19.14 16.34 10.83
C GLU A 144 -18.08 15.66 9.97
N ARG A 145 -17.31 16.47 9.26
CA ARG A 145 -16.23 16.01 8.40
C ARG A 145 -14.92 16.07 9.18
N PRO A 146 -14.16 14.97 9.26
CA PRO A 146 -12.87 15.00 9.90
C PRO A 146 -11.90 15.88 9.10
N GLU A 147 -10.94 16.48 9.80
CA GLU A 147 -9.79 17.09 9.15
C GLU A 147 -8.97 16.01 8.43
N ILE A 148 -8.73 16.21 7.13
CA ILE A 148 -7.95 15.29 6.31
C ILE A 148 -6.46 15.58 6.54
N SER A 149 -5.95 15.13 7.68
CA SER A 149 -4.53 15.14 8.00
C SER A 149 -3.84 13.87 7.48
N LEU A 150 -2.51 13.89 7.40
CA LEU A 150 -1.71 12.70 7.12
C LEU A 150 -1.99 11.56 8.12
N GLN A 151 -2.24 11.90 9.39
CA GLN A 151 -2.64 10.92 10.40
C GLN A 151 -4.00 10.29 10.07
N TYR A 152 -4.96 11.10 9.61
CA TYR A 152 -6.25 10.60 9.18
C TYR A 152 -6.12 9.67 7.95
N GLU A 153 -5.34 10.06 6.95
CA GLU A 153 -5.03 9.22 5.78
C GLU A 153 -4.43 7.87 6.20
N HIS A 154 -3.44 7.89 7.11
CA HIS A 154 -2.80 6.69 7.62
C HIS A 154 -3.80 5.79 8.34
N THR A 155 -4.60 6.33 9.26
CA THR A 155 -5.64 5.57 9.99
C THR A 155 -6.64 4.92 9.03
N ARG A 156 -7.07 5.61 7.97
CA ARG A 156 -7.99 5.05 6.98
C ARG A 156 -7.33 3.93 6.16
N ALA A 157 -6.05 4.10 5.79
CA ALA A 157 -5.30 3.05 5.11
C ALA A 157 -5.09 1.82 6.01
N MET A 158 -4.76 2.01 7.29
CA MET A 158 -4.59 0.91 8.26
C MET A 158 -5.87 0.12 8.47
N ARG A 159 -7.03 0.79 8.52
CA ARG A 159 -8.33 0.12 8.59
C ARG A 159 -8.59 -0.75 7.35
N ALA A 160 -8.33 -0.22 6.16
CA ALA A 160 -8.50 -0.97 4.91
C ALA A 160 -7.53 -2.16 4.81
N LEU A 161 -6.28 -1.97 5.22
CA LEU A 161 -5.27 -3.03 5.34
C LEU A 161 -5.71 -4.14 6.31
N ALA A 162 -6.23 -3.79 7.48
CA ALA A 162 -6.74 -4.76 8.45
C ALA A 162 -7.85 -5.64 7.85
N HIS A 163 -8.81 -5.05 7.12
CA HIS A 163 -9.84 -5.81 6.42
C HIS A 163 -9.26 -6.75 5.34
N ALA A 164 -8.25 -6.30 4.60
CA ALA A 164 -7.57 -7.12 3.60
C ALA A 164 -6.77 -8.27 4.23
N GLN A 165 -6.14 -8.04 5.38
CA GLN A 165 -5.47 -9.07 6.18
C GLN A 165 -6.46 -10.13 6.64
N ASP A 166 -7.62 -9.73 7.18
CA ASP A 166 -8.65 -10.67 7.63
C ASP A 166 -9.16 -11.53 6.46
N ALA A 167 -9.38 -10.92 5.30
CA ALA A 167 -9.78 -11.65 4.10
C ALA A 167 -8.70 -12.65 3.64
N ARG A 168 -7.41 -12.27 3.66
CA ARG A 168 -6.31 -13.17 3.32
C ARG A 168 -6.20 -14.32 4.33
N ASP A 169 -6.33 -14.02 5.62
CA ASP A 169 -6.21 -15.02 6.68
C ASP A 169 -7.36 -16.06 6.56
N GLU A 170 -8.56 -15.64 6.14
CA GLU A 170 -9.66 -16.55 5.81
C GLU A 170 -9.40 -17.40 4.55
N ILE A 171 -8.80 -16.81 3.50
CA ILE A 171 -8.36 -17.55 2.31
C ILE A 171 -7.33 -18.62 2.69
N ASN A 172 -6.34 -18.26 3.52
CA ASN A 172 -5.32 -19.19 3.99
C ASN A 172 -5.92 -20.34 4.80
N ARG A 173 -6.84 -20.02 5.72
CA ARG A 173 -7.58 -21.02 6.51
C ARG A 173 -8.34 -21.97 5.60
N SER A 174 -9.10 -21.45 4.63
CA SER A 174 -9.85 -22.25 3.67
C SER A 174 -8.94 -23.14 2.79
N ALA A 175 -7.81 -22.60 2.31
CA ALA A 175 -6.82 -23.38 1.56
C ALA A 175 -6.20 -24.51 2.40
N LEU A 176 -5.86 -24.24 3.67
CA LEU A 176 -5.34 -25.24 4.61
C LEU A 176 -6.37 -26.33 4.92
N SER A 177 -7.62 -25.96 5.21
CA SER A 177 -8.72 -26.91 5.45
C SER A 177 -8.98 -27.80 4.23
N CYS A 178 -8.95 -27.19 3.03
CA CYS A 178 -9.08 -27.90 1.78
C CYS A 178 -7.93 -28.90 1.58
N ALA A 179 -6.69 -28.47 1.81
CA ALA A 179 -5.52 -29.34 1.70
C ALA A 179 -5.53 -30.47 2.73
N ALA A 180 -5.95 -30.19 3.98
CA ALA A 180 -6.08 -31.19 5.04
C ALA A 180 -7.09 -32.29 4.68
N SER A 181 -8.15 -31.95 3.96
CA SER A 181 -9.18 -32.88 3.51
C SER A 181 -8.71 -33.75 2.32
N HIS A 182 -7.95 -33.19 1.38
CA HIS A 182 -7.53 -33.88 0.15
C HIS A 182 -6.19 -34.63 0.28
N TRP A 183 -5.26 -34.11 1.10
CA TRP A 183 -3.91 -34.66 1.30
C TRP A 183 -3.56 -34.70 2.79
N PRO A 184 -4.25 -35.55 3.60
CA PRO A 184 -4.14 -35.57 5.05
C PRO A 184 -2.72 -35.84 5.57
N ASP A 185 -1.90 -36.55 4.79
CA ASP A 185 -0.53 -36.91 5.15
C ASP A 185 0.51 -35.82 4.78
N GLN A 186 0.14 -34.82 3.98
CA GLN A 186 1.10 -33.85 3.39
C GLN A 186 0.80 -32.38 3.71
N TRP A 187 -0.46 -32.04 3.95
CA TRP A 187 -0.93 -30.64 4.05
C TRP A 187 -0.21 -29.79 5.10
N ARG A 188 0.36 -30.39 6.14
CA ARG A 188 1.11 -29.67 7.18
C ARG A 188 2.39 -29.00 6.65
N SER A 189 2.88 -29.44 5.49
CA SER A 189 3.99 -28.79 4.77
C SER A 189 3.54 -27.61 3.88
N LEU A 190 2.25 -27.30 3.81
CA LEU A 190 1.74 -26.15 3.07
C LEU A 190 1.96 -24.88 3.87
N ASP A 191 2.66 -23.91 3.29
CA ASP A 191 2.86 -22.59 3.88
C ASP A 191 2.18 -21.55 2.99
N PRO A 192 0.86 -21.34 3.13
CA PRO A 192 0.12 -20.51 2.20
C PRO A 192 0.55 -19.03 2.34
N LEU A 193 0.70 -18.36 1.20
CA LEU A 193 1.07 -16.96 1.09
C LEU A 193 0.56 -16.34 -0.22
N PRO A 194 -0.77 -16.32 -0.49
CA PRO A 194 -1.31 -15.87 -1.77
C PRO A 194 -1.20 -14.35 -1.98
N PHE A 195 -1.22 -13.57 -0.90
CA PHE A 195 -1.26 -12.11 -0.98
C PHE A 195 -0.24 -11.45 -0.05
N ARG A 196 0.39 -10.38 -0.55
CA ARG A 196 1.15 -9.44 0.27
C ARG A 196 0.56 -8.03 0.15
N PHE A 197 0.59 -7.31 1.26
CA PHE A 197 0.11 -5.95 1.33
C PHE A 197 1.24 -4.96 1.59
N ALA A 198 1.11 -3.76 1.06
CA ALA A 198 2.03 -2.67 1.33
C ALA A 198 1.30 -1.32 1.44
N SER A 199 1.95 -0.30 1.99
CA SER A 199 1.42 1.07 2.07
C SER A 199 2.41 2.11 1.55
N TRP A 200 1.87 3.16 0.93
CA TRP A 200 2.59 4.41 0.61
C TRP A 200 2.34 5.52 1.64
N VAL A 201 1.29 5.39 2.44
CA VAL A 201 0.80 6.50 3.27
C VAL A 201 1.78 6.80 4.40
N GLY A 202 2.41 7.97 4.32
CA GLY A 202 3.47 8.42 5.23
C GLY A 202 4.90 8.02 4.84
N TYR A 203 5.08 7.41 3.67
CA TYR A 203 6.38 7.00 3.12
C TYR A 203 6.64 7.58 1.72
N ASP A 204 5.58 7.93 1.00
CA ASP A 204 5.63 8.61 -0.29
C ASP A 204 5.81 10.13 -0.11
N MET A 205 7.05 10.60 -0.23
CA MET A 205 7.39 12.02 -0.08
C MET A 205 7.40 12.77 -1.43
N ASP A 206 7.12 12.11 -2.55
CA ASP A 206 7.17 12.77 -3.85
C ASP A 206 6.06 13.82 -3.97
N GLY A 207 6.46 15.08 -4.15
CA GLY A 207 5.54 16.22 -4.13
C GLY A 207 4.94 16.59 -2.76
N ARG A 208 5.36 15.94 -1.65
CA ARG A 208 4.82 16.20 -0.30
C ARG A 208 5.86 16.76 0.66
N THR A 209 5.51 17.86 1.33
CA THR A 209 6.36 18.54 2.31
C THR A 209 5.91 18.34 3.76
N ASP A 210 4.72 17.80 3.95
CA ASP A 210 4.10 17.60 5.27
C ASP A 210 4.50 16.27 5.91
N ILE A 211 5.06 15.34 5.15
CA ILE A 211 5.66 14.10 5.66
C ILE A 211 7.07 14.42 6.15
N LYS A 212 7.29 14.33 7.46
CA LYS A 212 8.63 14.43 8.06
C LYS A 212 9.20 13.03 8.26
N TRP A 213 10.53 12.92 8.36
CA TRP A 213 11.19 11.62 8.52
C TRP A 213 10.76 10.90 9.80
N TYR A 214 10.54 11.64 10.90
CA TYR A 214 10.10 11.06 12.16
C TYR A 214 8.64 10.61 12.11
N THR A 215 7.82 11.21 11.24
CA THR A 215 6.46 10.74 10.96
C THR A 215 6.46 9.33 10.37
N SER A 216 7.36 9.05 9.42
CA SER A 216 7.50 7.70 8.86
C SER A 216 7.94 6.67 9.91
N ILE A 217 8.81 7.06 10.85
CA ILE A 217 9.22 6.18 11.96
C ILE A 217 8.05 5.96 12.94
N ALA A 218 7.34 7.02 13.30
CA ALA A 218 6.16 6.96 14.17
C ALA A 218 5.08 6.04 13.59
N PHE A 219 4.79 6.16 12.29
CA PHE A 219 3.84 5.31 11.60
C PHE A 219 4.29 3.86 11.56
N ARG A 220 5.58 3.59 11.28
CA ARG A 220 6.06 2.21 11.29
C ARG A 220 5.97 1.58 12.69
N LEU A 221 6.21 2.35 13.74
CA LEU A 221 6.05 1.91 15.13
C LEU A 221 4.58 1.68 15.51
N SER A 222 3.67 2.55 15.10
CA SER A 222 2.23 2.38 15.35
C SER A 222 1.65 1.20 14.60
N GLU A 223 2.07 0.99 13.35
CA GLU A 223 1.77 -0.20 12.55
C GLU A 223 2.24 -1.49 13.26
N LYS A 224 3.44 -1.45 13.84
CA LYS A 224 3.98 -2.58 14.61
C LYS A 224 3.17 -2.87 15.86
N ALA A 225 2.82 -1.84 16.62
CA ALA A 225 1.97 -1.99 17.79
C ALA A 225 0.62 -2.61 17.41
N GLN A 226 -0.03 -2.10 16.35
CA GLN A 226 -1.31 -2.61 15.88
C GLN A 226 -1.22 -4.06 15.40
N ARG A 227 -0.18 -4.43 14.66
CA ARG A 227 -0.06 -5.80 14.16
C ARG A 227 0.27 -6.80 15.27
N LEU A 228 1.15 -6.44 16.21
CA LEU A 228 1.46 -7.29 17.36
C LEU A 228 0.25 -7.51 18.27
N GLU A 229 -0.59 -6.49 18.46
CA GLU A 229 -1.87 -6.62 19.17
C GLU A 229 -2.77 -7.68 18.51
N ARG A 230 -2.88 -7.63 17.17
CA ARG A 230 -3.69 -8.58 16.40
C ARG A 230 -3.13 -9.99 16.45
N TYR A 231 -1.81 -10.18 16.34
CA TYR A 231 -1.20 -11.50 16.50
C TYR A 231 -1.43 -12.09 17.88
N ALA A 232 -1.29 -11.27 18.93
CA ALA A 232 -1.53 -11.71 20.29
C ALA A 232 -2.99 -12.12 20.49
N ALA A 233 -3.95 -11.33 20.00
CA ALA A 233 -5.37 -11.65 20.06
C ALA A 233 -5.71 -12.94 19.28
N GLN A 234 -5.19 -13.09 18.06
CA GLN A 234 -5.38 -14.31 17.26
C GLN A 234 -4.80 -15.55 17.97
N LEU A 235 -3.64 -15.42 18.62
CA LEU A 235 -3.04 -16.53 19.37
C LEU A 235 -3.81 -16.83 20.67
N GLU A 236 -4.33 -15.82 21.36
CA GLU A 236 -5.17 -15.99 22.56
C GLU A 236 -6.47 -16.75 22.23
N GLU A 237 -7.05 -16.53 21.04
CA GLU A 237 -8.21 -17.28 20.56
C GLU A 237 -7.88 -18.76 20.30
N ILE A 238 -6.64 -19.08 19.90
CA ILE A 238 -6.17 -20.45 19.67
C ILE A 238 -5.81 -21.13 20.99
N ASP A 239 -5.03 -20.46 21.82
CA ASP A 239 -4.51 -20.93 23.10
C ASP A 239 -4.19 -19.75 24.02
N ALA A 240 -5.15 -19.39 24.88
CA ALA A 240 -5.03 -18.28 25.83
C ALA A 240 -3.85 -18.43 26.81
N GLY A 241 -3.33 -19.65 27.01
CA GLY A 241 -2.19 -19.93 27.89
C GLY A 241 -0.83 -19.92 27.17
N HIS A 242 -0.80 -19.64 25.87
CA HIS A 242 0.41 -19.78 25.07
C HIS A 242 1.49 -18.75 25.48
N ALA A 243 2.72 -19.21 25.71
CA ALA A 243 3.81 -18.38 26.23
C ALA A 243 4.14 -17.15 25.35
N LEU A 244 4.00 -17.29 24.03
CA LEU A 244 4.24 -16.19 23.07
C LEU A 244 3.25 -15.04 23.20
N VAL A 245 2.07 -15.22 23.81
CA VAL A 245 1.11 -14.14 24.01
C VAL A 245 1.73 -13.02 24.83
N ALA A 246 2.33 -13.35 25.98
CA ALA A 246 2.98 -12.37 26.85
C ALA A 246 4.13 -11.64 26.15
N GLN A 247 4.91 -12.36 25.33
CA GLN A 247 6.00 -11.79 24.55
C GLN A 247 5.48 -10.79 23.49
N LEU A 248 4.45 -11.16 22.74
CA LEU A 248 3.82 -10.29 21.73
C LEU A 248 3.22 -9.04 22.37
N ARG A 249 2.52 -9.18 23.51
CA ARG A 249 1.93 -8.06 24.26
C ARG A 249 3.00 -7.11 24.81
N ALA A 250 4.11 -7.63 25.34
CA ALA A 250 5.22 -6.80 25.81
C ALA A 250 5.85 -6.00 24.65
N ALA A 251 6.12 -6.65 23.52
CA ALA A 251 6.64 -5.99 22.33
C ALA A 251 5.65 -4.95 21.74
N GLN A 252 4.35 -5.24 21.80
CA GLN A 252 3.28 -4.33 21.40
C GLN A 252 3.27 -3.06 22.26
N ALA A 253 3.30 -3.20 23.59
CA ALA A 253 3.32 -2.05 24.51
C ALA A 253 4.55 -1.17 24.29
N ARG A 254 5.73 -1.77 24.09
CA ARG A 254 6.97 -1.06 23.76
C ARG A 254 6.86 -0.29 22.44
N ALA A 255 6.33 -0.94 21.39
CA ALA A 255 6.13 -0.31 20.09
C ALA A 255 5.14 0.86 20.16
N ALA A 256 4.05 0.72 20.92
CA ALA A 256 3.05 1.78 21.12
C ALA A 256 3.66 3.00 21.83
N SER A 257 4.38 2.79 22.94
CA SER A 257 5.07 3.87 23.66
C SER A 257 6.10 4.56 22.76
N SER A 258 6.86 3.81 21.95
CA SER A 258 7.82 4.41 21.02
C SER A 258 7.11 5.19 19.90
N ALA A 259 5.95 4.72 19.42
CA ALA A 259 5.16 5.42 18.41
C ALA A 259 4.67 6.78 18.92
N GLU A 260 4.17 6.84 20.15
CA GLU A 260 3.74 8.08 20.80
C GLU A 260 4.88 9.09 20.93
N GLU A 261 6.07 8.62 21.33
CA GLU A 261 7.26 9.47 21.43
C GLU A 261 7.70 10.06 20.09
N PHE A 262 7.62 9.26 19.01
CA PHE A 262 7.97 9.72 17.66
C PHE A 262 6.86 10.52 16.95
N ALA A 263 5.62 10.46 17.46
CA ALA A 263 4.51 11.25 16.93
C ALA A 263 4.60 12.74 17.29
N GLY A 264 5.35 13.08 18.34
CA GLY A 264 5.65 14.46 18.72
C GLY A 264 6.57 15.20 17.75
N ASP A 265 6.73 16.50 17.93
CA ASP A 265 7.71 17.28 17.16
C ASP A 265 9.13 17.04 17.67
N LEU A 266 9.86 16.15 17.02
CA LEU A 266 11.26 15.83 17.33
C LEU A 266 12.28 16.80 16.71
N SER A 267 11.89 18.06 16.52
CA SER A 267 12.81 19.11 16.07
C SER A 267 13.79 19.54 17.17
N ASP A 268 13.45 19.33 18.45
CA ASP A 268 14.37 19.53 19.57
C ASP A 268 15.31 18.32 19.74
N HIS A 269 16.61 18.61 19.91
CA HIS A 269 17.64 17.59 20.00
C HIS A 269 17.55 16.73 21.27
N ALA A 270 17.08 17.29 22.39
CA ALA A 270 16.96 16.56 23.65
C ALA A 270 15.79 15.57 23.59
N ASP A 271 14.65 16.00 23.04
CA ASP A 271 13.47 15.15 22.85
C ASP A 271 13.77 14.00 21.89
N LEU A 272 14.42 14.29 20.76
CA LEU A 272 14.89 13.26 19.83
C LEU A 272 15.84 12.27 20.51
N SER A 273 16.84 12.77 21.24
CA SER A 273 17.83 11.91 21.90
C SER A 273 17.15 10.98 22.92
N ALA A 274 16.18 11.49 23.67
CA ALA A 274 15.43 10.69 24.63
C ALA A 274 14.62 9.58 23.95
N ALA A 275 13.88 9.91 22.88
CA ALA A 275 13.09 8.95 22.12
C ALA A 275 13.98 7.89 21.43
N ALA A 276 15.05 8.32 20.77
CA ALA A 276 15.99 7.42 20.11
C ALA A 276 16.69 6.47 21.10
N ASN A 277 17.10 6.95 22.28
CA ASN A 277 17.74 6.11 23.30
C ASN A 277 16.79 5.03 23.83
N ARG A 278 15.51 5.35 24.05
CA ARG A 278 14.51 4.36 24.50
C ARG A 278 14.20 3.33 23.41
N LEU A 279 14.01 3.78 22.17
CA LEU A 279 13.79 2.87 21.04
C LEU A 279 14.98 1.90 20.86
N THR A 280 16.21 2.41 20.97
CA THR A 280 17.44 1.63 20.72
C THR A 280 17.92 0.79 21.91
N ALA A 281 17.45 1.03 23.14
CA ALA A 281 17.83 0.26 24.32
C ALA A 281 17.58 -1.24 24.13
N GLU A 282 18.43 -2.10 24.67
CA GLU A 282 18.21 -3.56 24.63
C GLU A 282 17.13 -3.99 25.63
N GLY A 283 16.43 -5.09 25.35
CA GLY A 283 15.40 -5.65 26.21
C GLY A 283 14.68 -6.83 25.56
N ASP A 284 14.13 -7.74 26.35
CA ASP A 284 13.43 -8.94 25.86
C ASP A 284 12.16 -8.62 25.05
N ASP A 285 11.59 -7.43 25.26
CA ASP A 285 10.44 -6.87 24.54
C ASP A 285 10.84 -6.18 23.22
N LYS A 286 12.14 -6.09 22.89
CA LYS A 286 12.64 -5.56 21.62
C LYS A 286 12.59 -6.62 20.52
N LEU A 287 11.38 -6.97 20.11
CA LEU A 287 11.17 -7.96 19.04
C LEU A 287 11.51 -7.36 17.67
N LEU A 288 12.60 -7.79 17.04
CA LEU A 288 13.03 -7.32 15.71
C LEU A 288 12.77 -8.31 14.58
N SER A 289 12.46 -9.56 14.90
CA SER A 289 12.20 -10.62 13.93
C SER A 289 11.06 -11.51 14.41
N LEU A 290 10.21 -11.96 13.48
CA LEU A 290 9.17 -12.96 13.74
C LEU A 290 9.62 -14.38 13.41
N ALA A 291 10.77 -14.57 12.76
CA ALA A 291 11.22 -15.89 12.31
C ALA A 291 11.27 -16.96 13.44
N PRO A 292 11.73 -16.65 14.67
CA PRO A 292 11.69 -17.63 15.75
C PRO A 292 10.26 -18.00 16.19
N LEU A 293 9.36 -17.01 16.24
CA LEU A 293 7.97 -17.21 16.63
C LEU A 293 7.20 -18.03 15.59
N VAL A 294 7.40 -17.70 14.30
CA VAL A 294 6.83 -18.46 13.18
C VAL A 294 7.29 -19.91 13.23
N SER A 295 8.59 -20.14 13.44
CA SER A 295 9.16 -21.49 13.52
C SER A 295 8.55 -22.30 14.68
N GLN A 296 8.37 -21.68 15.84
CA GLN A 296 7.74 -22.31 17.01
C GLN A 296 6.27 -22.68 16.73
N LEU A 297 5.48 -21.78 16.13
CA LEU A 297 4.08 -22.03 15.81
C LEU A 297 3.93 -23.15 14.75
N GLU A 298 4.83 -23.18 13.75
CA GLU A 298 4.86 -24.22 12.72
C GLU A 298 5.26 -25.58 13.29
N GLU A 299 6.24 -25.63 14.20
CA GLU A 299 6.64 -26.85 14.90
C GLU A 299 5.49 -27.39 15.77
N GLU A 300 4.80 -26.53 16.53
CA GLU A 300 3.61 -26.95 17.30
C GLU A 300 2.52 -27.53 16.40
N ALA A 301 2.26 -26.91 15.25
CA ALA A 301 1.24 -27.35 14.31
C ALA A 301 1.49 -28.76 13.73
N LEU A 302 2.74 -29.25 13.73
CA LEU A 302 3.06 -30.61 13.27
C LEU A 302 2.43 -31.69 14.16
N SER A 303 2.28 -31.41 15.46
CA SER A 303 1.81 -32.38 16.46
C SER A 303 0.39 -32.10 16.97
N ALA A 304 -0.16 -30.93 16.68
CA ALA A 304 -1.51 -30.55 17.04
C ALA A 304 -2.59 -31.29 16.23
N ASP A 305 -3.81 -31.34 16.77
CA ASP A 305 -5.00 -31.74 16.03
C ASP A 305 -5.24 -30.83 14.82
N ALA A 306 -6.07 -31.28 13.87
CA ALA A 306 -6.21 -30.61 12.58
C ALA A 306 -6.68 -29.15 12.71
N ASP A 307 -7.66 -28.88 13.58
CA ASP A 307 -8.24 -27.55 13.73
C ASP A 307 -7.25 -26.58 14.36
N ARG A 308 -6.57 -26.98 15.45
CA ARG A 308 -5.49 -26.19 16.06
C ARG A 308 -4.33 -25.98 15.09
N ALA A 309 -3.91 -27.01 14.35
CA ALA A 309 -2.83 -26.91 13.38
C ALA A 309 -3.17 -25.95 12.22
N ILE A 310 -4.40 -25.96 11.70
CA ILE A 310 -4.87 -24.99 10.69
C ILE A 310 -4.81 -23.58 11.25
N ALA A 311 -5.27 -23.35 12.48
CA ALA A 311 -5.27 -22.04 13.10
C ALA A 311 -3.84 -21.50 13.32
N LEU A 312 -2.94 -22.32 13.88
CA LEU A 312 -1.53 -21.97 14.07
C LEU A 312 -0.83 -21.66 12.74
N LYS A 313 -1.03 -22.50 11.71
CA LYS A 313 -0.45 -22.27 10.37
C LYS A 313 -1.04 -21.04 9.69
N THR A 314 -2.30 -20.70 9.95
CA THR A 314 -2.93 -19.45 9.46
C THR A 314 -2.24 -18.24 10.08
N LEU A 315 -2.04 -18.24 11.42
CA LEU A 315 -1.33 -17.18 12.13
C LEU A 315 0.13 -17.05 11.65
N ALA A 316 0.86 -18.17 11.53
CA ALA A 316 2.21 -18.20 11.00
C ALA A 316 2.28 -17.62 9.57
N SER A 317 1.30 -17.94 8.73
CA SER A 317 1.19 -17.41 7.38
C SER A 317 0.94 -15.90 7.35
N ALA A 318 0.11 -15.40 8.27
CA ALA A 318 -0.11 -13.97 8.44
C ALA A 318 1.18 -13.25 8.89
N MET A 319 1.93 -13.83 9.84
CA MET A 319 3.24 -13.33 10.27
C MET A 319 4.26 -13.28 9.13
N ARG A 320 4.33 -14.32 8.28
CA ARG A 320 5.19 -14.36 7.08
C ARG A 320 4.80 -13.31 6.03
N ALA A 321 3.52 -12.98 5.93
CA ALA A 321 2.99 -12.05 4.96
C ALA A 321 3.21 -10.58 5.33
N ASP A 322 2.94 -10.22 6.58
CA ASP A 322 2.91 -8.82 7.02
C ASP A 322 4.20 -8.38 7.76
N GLY A 323 4.89 -9.32 8.40
CA GLY A 323 6.03 -9.01 9.28
C GLY A 323 5.58 -8.30 10.56
N LEU A 324 6.45 -7.41 11.07
CA LEU A 324 6.19 -6.63 12.29
C LEU A 324 5.45 -5.32 12.00
N GLY A 325 4.66 -5.22 10.92
CA GLY A 325 3.80 -4.06 10.69
C GLY A 325 2.49 -4.48 10.03
N MET A 326 1.66 -3.51 9.64
CA MET A 326 0.39 -3.79 8.96
C MET A 326 0.57 -4.23 7.48
N GLY A 327 1.81 -4.33 7.02
CA GLY A 327 2.20 -4.68 5.67
C GLY A 327 3.62 -4.18 5.39
N HIS A 328 4.07 -4.34 4.16
CA HIS A 328 5.34 -3.77 3.70
C HIS A 328 5.22 -2.25 3.51
N ILE A 329 6.35 -1.56 3.46
CA ILE A 329 6.38 -0.10 3.24
C ILE A 329 7.15 0.23 1.97
N HIS A 330 6.61 1.17 1.21
CA HIS A 330 7.26 1.67 0.00
C HIS A 330 7.56 3.15 0.18
N PHE A 331 8.84 3.49 0.24
CA PHE A 331 9.29 4.87 0.16
C PHE A 331 9.36 5.31 -1.29
N ARG A 332 9.14 6.60 -1.53
CA ARG A 332 9.29 7.20 -2.86
C ARG A 332 10.08 8.49 -2.80
N VAL A 333 11.01 8.64 -3.76
CA VAL A 333 11.75 9.87 -4.07
C VAL A 333 11.65 10.21 -5.55
N ASN A 334 11.85 11.48 -5.88
CA ASN A 334 12.08 11.90 -7.25
C ASN A 334 13.57 11.69 -7.65
N ALA A 335 13.83 11.27 -8.89
CA ALA A 335 15.19 11.06 -9.41
C ALA A 335 16.13 12.27 -9.19
N LYS A 336 15.62 13.50 -9.31
CA LYS A 336 16.41 14.73 -9.10
C LYS A 336 16.97 14.82 -7.68
N GLN A 337 16.25 14.34 -6.67
CA GLN A 337 16.73 14.34 -5.28
C GLN A 337 17.92 13.39 -5.11
N LEU A 338 17.87 12.21 -5.75
CA LEU A 338 19.00 11.27 -5.78
C LEU A 338 20.20 11.84 -6.54
N HIS A 339 19.96 12.48 -7.68
CA HIS A 339 21.00 13.13 -8.47
C HIS A 339 21.72 14.21 -7.68
N ASN A 340 20.98 15.07 -6.99
CA ASN A 340 21.58 16.11 -6.15
C ASN A 340 22.43 15.50 -5.03
N ALA A 341 21.97 14.41 -4.42
CA ALA A 341 22.72 13.71 -3.38
C ALA A 341 24.02 13.09 -3.91
N ILE A 342 23.96 12.36 -5.03
CA ILE A 342 25.09 11.59 -5.54
C ILE A 342 26.19 12.47 -6.16
N ARG A 343 25.84 13.64 -6.70
CA ARG A 343 26.83 14.58 -7.27
C ARG A 343 27.92 14.97 -6.27
N SER A 344 27.58 15.07 -4.98
CA SER A 344 28.55 15.37 -3.91
C SER A 344 29.52 14.21 -3.61
N ARG A 345 29.25 13.01 -4.13
CA ARG A 345 30.04 11.79 -3.92
C ARG A 345 30.96 11.47 -5.10
N ILE A 346 30.74 12.08 -6.25
CA ILE A 346 31.53 11.89 -7.46
C ILE A 346 32.54 13.04 -7.59
N GLU A 347 33.82 12.73 -7.80
CA GLU A 347 34.84 13.74 -8.08
C GLU A 347 34.47 14.51 -9.37
N GLY A 348 34.40 15.85 -9.30
CA GLY A 348 33.91 16.68 -10.41
C GLY A 348 32.40 16.55 -10.69
N GLY A 349 31.63 15.90 -9.81
CA GLY A 349 30.21 15.57 -10.02
C GLY A 349 29.28 16.78 -10.20
N ALA A 350 29.68 17.97 -9.76
CA ALA A 350 28.88 19.19 -9.91
C ALA A 350 28.59 19.52 -11.39
N GLU A 351 29.57 19.31 -12.28
CA GLU A 351 29.46 19.61 -13.72
C GLU A 351 29.17 18.36 -14.57
N LEU A 352 29.19 17.18 -13.95
CA LEU A 352 29.01 15.91 -14.64
C LEU A 352 27.58 15.75 -15.16
N ASP A 353 27.44 15.39 -16.43
CA ASP A 353 26.19 14.87 -16.97
C ASP A 353 26.00 13.42 -16.52
N LEU A 354 25.00 13.19 -15.65
CA LEU A 354 24.68 11.88 -15.10
C LEU A 354 24.16 10.88 -16.15
N GLY A 355 23.73 11.38 -17.33
CA GLY A 355 23.37 10.53 -18.47
C GLY A 355 24.57 10.01 -19.26
N SER A 356 25.77 10.52 -18.99
CA SER A 356 26.97 10.17 -19.74
C SER A 356 27.53 8.79 -19.35
N LYS A 357 28.26 8.16 -20.29
CA LYS A 357 29.01 6.92 -20.00
C LYS A 357 30.04 7.10 -18.89
N GLY A 358 30.63 8.30 -18.77
CA GLY A 358 31.57 8.64 -17.71
C GLY A 358 30.92 8.58 -16.33
N ALA A 359 29.70 9.11 -16.19
CA ALA A 359 28.95 9.04 -14.94
C ALA A 359 28.59 7.62 -14.53
N VAL A 360 28.16 6.78 -15.48
CA VAL A 360 27.92 5.35 -15.20
C VAL A 360 29.19 4.64 -14.74
N GLY A 361 30.34 4.94 -15.37
CA GLY A 361 31.64 4.41 -14.95
C GLY A 361 32.03 4.82 -13.52
N ALA A 362 31.93 6.11 -13.20
CA ALA A 362 32.22 6.62 -11.85
C ALA A 362 31.27 6.03 -10.79
N LEU A 363 29.97 5.89 -11.12
CA LEU A 363 28.98 5.27 -10.24
C LEU A 363 29.26 3.79 -10.03
N ARG A 364 29.70 3.06 -11.05
CA ARG A 364 30.10 1.65 -10.92
C ARG A 364 31.23 1.50 -9.90
N GLU A 365 32.25 2.35 -9.98
CA GLU A 365 33.36 2.36 -9.03
C GLU A 365 32.87 2.69 -7.61
N LEU A 366 32.01 3.69 -7.46
CA LEU A 366 31.40 4.03 -6.16
C LEU A 366 30.59 2.87 -5.57
N VAL A 367 29.74 2.21 -6.36
CA VAL A 367 28.92 1.06 -5.91
C VAL A 367 29.80 -0.15 -5.55
N SER A 368 30.93 -0.33 -6.24
CA SER A 368 31.84 -1.45 -5.98
C SER A 368 32.67 -1.24 -4.72
N ASN A 369 33.06 0.01 -4.44
CA ASN A 369 33.90 0.38 -3.30
C ASN A 369 33.11 0.90 -2.08
N ALA A 370 31.77 0.89 -2.13
CA ALA A 370 30.94 1.38 -1.04
C ALA A 370 31.10 0.49 0.20
N GLU A 371 31.60 1.07 1.29
CA GLU A 371 31.64 0.43 2.61
C GLU A 371 30.51 0.96 3.50
N PRO A 372 29.80 0.09 4.24
CA PRO A 372 28.73 0.51 5.13
C PRO A 372 29.18 1.50 6.20
N LEU A 373 28.46 2.61 6.32
CA LEU A 373 28.62 3.61 7.36
C LEU A 373 27.65 3.34 8.51
N SER A 374 28.14 3.54 9.73
CA SER A 374 27.27 3.54 10.90
C SER A 374 26.37 4.78 10.90
N ALA A 375 25.06 4.55 10.88
CA ALA A 375 24.04 5.57 10.94
C ALA A 375 23.22 5.45 12.23
N ASN A 376 22.84 6.60 12.80
CA ASN A 376 21.93 6.68 13.94
C ASN A 376 20.89 7.80 13.73
N PHE A 377 19.97 7.95 14.68
CA PHE A 377 18.94 8.99 14.61
C PHE A 377 19.49 10.43 14.62
N ALA A 378 20.66 10.68 15.20
CA ALA A 378 21.30 11.99 15.13
C ALA A 378 21.77 12.31 13.71
N SER A 379 22.34 11.34 12.99
CA SER A 379 22.67 11.45 11.56
C SER A 379 21.43 11.80 10.74
N LEU A 380 20.30 11.13 11.03
CA LEU A 380 19.03 11.34 10.34
C LEU A 380 18.48 12.76 10.54
N ALA A 381 18.62 13.33 11.74
CA ALA A 381 18.12 14.66 12.07
C ALA A 381 18.91 15.79 11.40
N VAL A 382 20.23 15.63 11.24
CA VAL A 382 21.10 16.67 10.64
C VAL A 382 21.29 16.52 9.14
N GLU A 383 20.98 15.35 8.56
CA GLU A 383 21.07 15.13 7.11
C GLU A 383 20.13 16.09 6.39
N SER A 384 20.63 16.80 5.37
CA SER A 384 19.87 17.83 4.63
C SER A 384 19.28 17.32 3.33
N SER A 385 19.87 16.29 2.73
CA SER A 385 19.39 15.66 1.51
C SER A 385 18.21 14.74 1.80
N THR A 386 17.04 15.07 1.24
CA THR A 386 15.83 14.24 1.36
C THR A 386 16.09 12.79 0.96
N ALA A 387 16.83 12.55 -0.13
CA ALA A 387 17.09 11.19 -0.60
C ALA A 387 17.97 10.40 0.39
N VAL A 388 19.08 10.99 0.86
CA VAL A 388 19.97 10.34 1.85
C VAL A 388 19.21 10.10 3.16
N ARG A 389 18.40 11.09 3.58
CA ARG A 389 17.57 10.99 4.78
C ARG A 389 16.58 9.83 4.71
N GLN A 390 15.99 9.54 3.55
CA GLN A 390 15.12 8.37 3.40
C GLN A 390 15.88 7.05 3.56
N PHE A 391 17.06 6.88 2.96
CA PHE A 391 17.85 5.66 3.17
C PHE A 391 18.31 5.51 4.63
N LEU A 392 18.65 6.61 5.30
CA LEU A 392 18.93 6.59 6.74
C LEU A 392 17.69 6.15 7.55
N ALA A 393 16.50 6.64 7.20
CA ALA A 393 15.25 6.24 7.85
C ALA A 393 14.99 4.73 7.66
N MET A 394 15.16 4.22 6.44
CA MET A 394 15.08 2.78 6.15
C MET A 394 16.06 1.98 6.99
N ALA A 395 17.32 2.43 7.09
CA ALA A 395 18.33 1.77 7.92
C ALA A 395 17.94 1.75 9.40
N GLN A 396 17.38 2.84 9.94
CA GLN A 396 16.90 2.86 11.32
C GLN A 396 15.67 1.97 11.52
N ILE A 397 14.73 1.91 10.57
CA ILE A 397 13.59 0.99 10.60
C ILE A 397 14.08 -0.46 10.64
N LEU A 398 14.98 -0.84 9.73
CA LEU A 398 15.51 -2.20 9.63
C LEU A 398 16.30 -2.59 10.90
N LYS A 399 17.04 -1.64 11.47
CA LYS A 399 17.89 -1.90 12.64
C LYS A 399 17.12 -1.94 13.97
N HIS A 400 16.05 -1.15 14.11
CA HIS A 400 15.43 -0.89 15.41
C HIS A 400 13.94 -1.17 15.48
N VAL A 401 13.27 -1.43 14.35
CA VAL A 401 11.82 -1.64 14.30
C VAL A 401 11.45 -3.00 13.72
N ASP A 402 11.95 -3.34 12.53
CA ASP A 402 11.63 -4.58 11.83
C ASP A 402 12.80 -5.00 10.93
N ALA A 403 13.57 -6.00 11.35
CA ALA A 403 14.75 -6.47 10.63
C ALA A 403 14.43 -7.42 9.47
N ASP A 404 13.21 -7.95 9.43
CA ASP A 404 12.83 -9.00 8.48
C ASP A 404 12.23 -8.42 7.21
N ALA A 405 11.27 -7.49 7.36
CA ALA A 405 10.44 -7.02 6.26
C ALA A 405 11.26 -6.20 5.23
N PRO A 406 11.17 -6.53 3.93
CA PRO A 406 11.83 -5.75 2.90
C PRO A 406 11.14 -4.39 2.72
N ILE A 407 11.93 -3.38 2.34
CA ILE A 407 11.44 -2.04 2.02
C ILE A 407 11.59 -1.83 0.53
N ARG A 408 10.59 -1.24 -0.15
CA ARG A 408 10.75 -0.82 -1.55
C ARG A 408 11.11 0.65 -1.61
N MET A 409 12.15 0.98 -2.39
CA MET A 409 12.51 2.34 -2.76
C MET A 409 12.05 2.60 -4.20
N LEU A 410 10.97 3.36 -4.35
CA LEU A 410 10.43 3.80 -5.62
C LEU A 410 11.13 5.07 -6.07
N VAL A 411 11.52 5.13 -7.34
CA VAL A 411 12.19 6.30 -7.91
C VAL A 411 11.35 6.87 -9.05
N ALA A 412 10.65 7.97 -8.77
CA ALA A 412 9.84 8.72 -9.74
C ALA A 412 10.72 9.46 -10.76
N GLU A 413 10.16 9.74 -11.95
CA GLU A 413 10.84 10.38 -13.08
C GLU A 413 12.20 9.70 -13.43
N CYS A 414 12.26 8.36 -13.41
CA CYS A 414 13.51 7.64 -13.61
C CYS A 414 13.83 7.42 -15.10
N GLU A 415 14.66 8.29 -15.67
CA GLU A 415 14.99 8.27 -17.10
C GLU A 415 16.36 7.67 -17.45
N GLN A 416 17.24 7.44 -16.46
CA GLN A 416 18.64 7.06 -16.68
C GLN A 416 19.14 5.96 -15.72
N PRO A 417 19.93 4.98 -16.18
CA PRO A 417 20.45 3.90 -15.32
C PRO A 417 21.28 4.40 -14.14
N ALA A 418 21.97 5.53 -14.31
CA ALA A 418 22.72 6.21 -13.26
C ALA A 418 21.87 6.50 -12.01
N THR A 419 20.58 6.77 -12.16
CA THR A 419 19.65 6.97 -11.04
C THR A 419 19.51 5.72 -10.18
N VAL A 420 19.38 4.55 -10.80
CA VAL A 420 19.26 3.26 -10.09
C VAL A 420 20.58 2.90 -9.41
N LEU A 421 21.71 3.10 -10.09
CA LEU A 421 23.03 2.90 -9.49
C LEU A 421 23.28 3.83 -8.30
N SER A 422 22.79 5.06 -8.35
CA SER A 422 22.87 6.02 -7.23
C SER A 422 22.07 5.52 -6.02
N ALA A 423 20.86 5.02 -6.24
CA ALA A 423 20.05 4.42 -5.18
C ALA A 423 20.72 3.16 -4.60
N LEU A 424 21.28 2.30 -5.46
CA LEU A 424 22.03 1.12 -5.02
C LEU A 424 23.28 1.48 -4.22
N TYR A 425 24.00 2.53 -4.61
CA TYR A 425 25.13 3.07 -3.84
C TYR A 425 24.70 3.45 -2.43
N PHE A 426 23.61 4.21 -2.27
CA PHE A 426 23.13 4.59 -0.93
C PHE A 426 22.64 3.39 -0.12
N ALA A 427 21.97 2.42 -0.76
CA ALA A 427 21.57 1.19 -0.09
C ALA A 427 22.80 0.43 0.49
N LYS A 428 23.88 0.29 -0.30
CA LYS A 428 25.14 -0.30 0.17
C LYS A 428 25.84 0.55 1.23
N LEU A 429 25.89 1.86 1.03
CA LEU A 429 26.52 2.81 1.97
C LEU A 429 25.90 2.72 3.36
N PHE A 430 24.62 2.35 3.47
CA PHE A 430 23.95 2.18 4.76
C PHE A 430 23.73 0.71 5.15
N GLY A 431 24.29 -0.25 4.40
CA GLY A 431 24.24 -1.68 4.69
C GLY A 431 22.84 -2.28 4.65
N ILE A 432 21.98 -1.80 3.75
CA ILE A 432 20.57 -2.21 3.62
C ILE A 432 20.24 -2.76 2.23
N GLU A 433 21.23 -2.97 1.37
CA GLU A 433 21.04 -3.48 0.00
C GLU A 433 20.41 -4.87 -0.05
N GLU A 434 20.52 -5.66 1.02
CA GLU A 434 19.91 -7.00 1.09
C GLU A 434 18.42 -6.95 1.47
N LYS A 435 17.91 -5.79 1.88
CA LYS A 435 16.53 -5.58 2.34
C LYS A 435 15.77 -4.53 1.52
N VAL A 436 16.46 -3.69 0.75
CA VAL A 436 15.83 -2.64 -0.06
C VAL A 436 15.69 -3.04 -1.52
N ASP A 437 14.46 -3.02 -2.04
CA ASP A 437 14.13 -3.20 -3.46
C ASP A 437 14.08 -1.84 -4.18
N VAL A 438 15.04 -1.53 -5.06
CA VAL A 438 15.06 -0.30 -5.86
C VAL A 438 14.23 -0.53 -7.13
N SER A 439 13.19 0.28 -7.30
CA SER A 439 12.21 0.15 -8.39
C SER A 439 12.12 1.47 -9.17
N PRO A 440 12.73 1.57 -10.36
CA PRO A 440 12.59 2.73 -11.23
C PRO A 440 11.17 2.83 -11.79
N LEU A 441 10.60 4.04 -11.79
CA LEU A 441 9.29 4.34 -12.35
C LEU A 441 9.41 4.92 -13.76
N PHE A 442 8.82 4.22 -14.72
CA PHE A 442 8.69 4.62 -16.12
C PHE A 442 7.31 5.24 -16.34
N GLU A 443 7.27 6.58 -16.35
CA GLU A 443 6.02 7.35 -16.45
C GLU A 443 6.11 8.56 -17.40
N THR A 444 7.32 9.00 -17.76
CA THR A 444 7.55 10.09 -18.71
C THR A 444 7.58 9.55 -20.15
N GLU A 445 7.31 10.41 -21.12
CA GLU A 445 7.45 10.08 -22.55
C GLU A 445 8.86 9.54 -22.87
N THR A 446 9.90 10.25 -22.43
CA THR A 446 11.30 9.83 -22.60
C THR A 446 11.58 8.46 -21.97
N ALA A 447 11.07 8.21 -20.76
CA ALA A 447 11.28 6.95 -20.06
C ALA A 447 10.61 5.79 -20.79
N LEU A 448 9.42 5.98 -21.37
CA LEU A 448 8.71 4.94 -22.11
C LEU A 448 9.33 4.67 -23.48
N GLU A 449 9.71 5.72 -24.22
CA GLU A 449 10.35 5.59 -25.53
C GLU A 449 11.73 4.92 -25.43
N HIS A 450 12.47 5.23 -24.38
CA HIS A 450 13.87 4.80 -24.22
C HIS A 450 14.06 3.71 -23.16
N GLY A 451 13.00 3.25 -22.50
CA GLY A 451 13.07 2.31 -21.38
C GLY A 451 13.75 0.99 -21.74
N GLY A 452 13.59 0.50 -22.98
CA GLY A 452 14.33 -0.68 -23.44
C GLY A 452 15.85 -0.48 -23.40
N ARG A 453 16.36 0.67 -23.89
CA ARG A 453 17.80 0.99 -23.84
C ARG A 453 18.29 1.21 -22.42
N PHE A 454 17.45 1.79 -21.56
CA PHE A 454 17.71 1.92 -20.13
C PHE A 454 17.93 0.54 -19.51
N LEU A 455 17.03 -0.42 -19.75
CA LEU A 455 17.09 -1.76 -19.17
C LEU A 455 18.31 -2.54 -19.69
N ASP A 456 18.58 -2.44 -21.00
CA ASP A 456 19.77 -3.04 -21.61
C ASP A 456 21.08 -2.51 -20.99
N ALA A 457 21.12 -1.22 -20.65
CA ALA A 457 22.29 -0.62 -20.02
C ALA A 457 22.41 -0.99 -18.54
N LEU A 458 21.31 -0.92 -17.79
CA LEU A 458 21.29 -1.25 -16.37
C LEU A 458 21.64 -2.72 -16.11
N LEU A 459 21.08 -3.66 -16.87
CA LEU A 459 21.30 -5.09 -16.67
C LEU A 459 22.68 -5.57 -17.12
N LYS A 460 23.45 -4.74 -17.86
CA LYS A 460 24.87 -5.01 -18.13
C LYS A 460 25.78 -4.72 -16.94
N GLU A 461 25.30 -3.95 -15.96
CA GLU A 461 26.07 -3.60 -14.77
C GLU A 461 26.11 -4.78 -13.80
N GLU A 462 27.30 -5.37 -13.62
CA GLU A 462 27.51 -6.53 -12.74
C GLU A 462 27.00 -6.29 -11.32
N ALA A 463 27.32 -5.14 -10.74
CA ALA A 463 26.85 -4.77 -9.40
C ALA A 463 25.32 -4.76 -9.26
N TYR A 464 24.59 -4.40 -10.34
CA TYR A 464 23.13 -4.44 -10.33
C TYR A 464 22.61 -5.88 -10.45
N ARG A 465 23.25 -6.72 -11.29
CA ARG A 465 22.89 -8.15 -11.41
C ARG A 465 23.08 -8.89 -10.10
N ASP A 466 24.19 -8.67 -9.41
CA ASP A 466 24.49 -9.29 -8.12
C ASP A 466 23.47 -8.87 -7.06
N TYR A 467 23.15 -7.58 -7.01
CA TYR A 467 22.10 -7.05 -6.17
C TYR A 467 20.74 -7.71 -6.46
N ALA A 468 20.33 -7.76 -7.73
CA ALA A 468 19.04 -8.32 -8.13
C ALA A 468 18.95 -9.83 -7.81
N ARG A 469 20.05 -10.59 -7.97
CA ARG A 469 20.13 -12.00 -7.56
C ARG A 469 20.00 -12.16 -6.04
N LYS A 470 20.70 -11.33 -5.25
CA LYS A 470 20.54 -11.32 -3.78
C LYS A 470 19.09 -11.04 -3.35
N ARG A 471 18.40 -10.14 -4.06
CA ARG A 471 16.99 -9.81 -3.81
C ARG A 471 15.99 -10.82 -4.41
N GLY A 472 16.46 -11.70 -5.29
CA GLY A 472 15.65 -12.67 -6.04
C GLY A 472 14.70 -12.04 -7.05
N ARG A 473 14.86 -10.75 -7.37
CA ARG A 473 13.99 -10.03 -8.32
C ARG A 473 14.65 -8.85 -9.01
N VAL A 474 14.21 -8.56 -10.23
CA VAL A 474 14.37 -7.26 -10.91
C VAL A 474 13.03 -6.53 -10.81
N ALA A 475 12.99 -5.42 -10.09
CA ALA A 475 11.77 -4.64 -9.89
C ALA A 475 11.73 -3.42 -10.84
N ILE A 476 10.62 -3.22 -11.52
CA ILE A 476 10.31 -1.97 -12.24
C ILE A 476 8.90 -1.50 -11.89
N GLN A 477 8.63 -0.22 -12.14
CA GLN A 477 7.31 0.37 -11.95
C GLN A 477 6.87 1.09 -13.23
N THR A 478 5.58 1.07 -13.53
CA THR A 478 5.03 1.73 -14.72
C THR A 478 3.84 2.60 -14.36
N GLY A 479 3.85 3.85 -14.84
CA GLY A 479 2.85 4.86 -14.52
C GLY A 479 1.79 5.04 -15.58
N PHE A 480 0.65 4.33 -15.50
CA PHE A 480 -0.40 4.42 -16.53
C PHE A 480 -1.07 5.79 -16.61
N SER A 481 -1.51 6.34 -15.47
CA SER A 481 -2.18 7.65 -15.44
C SER A 481 -1.28 8.78 -15.97
N ASP A 482 -0.02 8.84 -15.52
CA ASP A 482 0.91 9.89 -15.92
C ASP A 482 1.35 9.70 -17.37
N ALA A 483 1.69 8.48 -17.80
CA ALA A 483 1.98 8.20 -19.20
C ALA A 483 0.81 8.59 -20.11
N GLY A 484 -0.41 8.20 -19.74
CA GLY A 484 -1.61 8.48 -20.49
C GLY A 484 -1.95 9.97 -20.56
N ARG A 485 -1.55 10.77 -19.56
CA ARG A 485 -1.63 12.24 -19.60
C ARG A 485 -0.70 12.84 -20.65
N PHE A 486 0.47 12.26 -20.89
CA PHE A 486 1.45 12.77 -21.85
C PHE A 486 1.16 12.32 -23.29
N VAL A 487 0.96 11.02 -23.49
CA VAL A 487 0.90 10.42 -24.85
C VAL A 487 -0.47 9.83 -25.22
N GLY A 488 -1.46 9.89 -24.32
CA GLY A 488 -2.76 9.24 -24.45
C GLY A 488 -2.77 7.81 -23.91
N GLN A 489 -3.93 7.36 -23.42
CA GLN A 489 -4.07 6.06 -22.72
C GLN A 489 -3.70 4.85 -23.59
N ILE A 490 -4.20 4.78 -24.84
CA ILE A 490 -3.93 3.65 -25.74
C ILE A 490 -2.42 3.54 -26.08
N PRO A 491 -1.74 4.62 -26.53
CA PRO A 491 -0.29 4.58 -26.74
C PRO A 491 0.51 4.23 -25.48
N ALA A 492 0.10 4.73 -24.31
CA ALA A 492 0.74 4.43 -23.04
C ALA A 492 0.69 2.94 -22.71
N SER A 493 -0.49 2.30 -22.79
CA SER A 493 -0.64 0.87 -22.53
C SER A 493 0.24 0.02 -23.45
N LEU A 494 0.27 0.33 -24.76
CA LEU A 494 1.13 -0.37 -25.73
C LEU A 494 2.62 -0.12 -25.49
N ALA A 495 3.01 1.05 -24.98
CA ALA A 495 4.40 1.34 -24.64
C ALA A 495 4.84 0.58 -23.39
N ILE A 496 3.97 0.49 -22.38
CA ILE A 496 4.20 -0.27 -21.15
C ILE A 496 4.32 -1.78 -21.45
N GLU A 497 3.42 -2.34 -22.26
CA GLU A 497 3.51 -3.75 -22.68
C GLU A 497 4.85 -4.03 -23.40
N ARG A 498 5.24 -3.15 -24.32
CA ARG A 498 6.55 -3.25 -24.99
C ARG A 498 7.72 -3.16 -24.00
N LEU A 499 7.62 -2.30 -22.99
CA LEU A 499 8.64 -2.19 -21.93
C LEU A 499 8.78 -3.49 -21.13
N GLN A 500 7.66 -4.12 -20.77
CA GLN A 500 7.66 -5.42 -20.08
C GLN A 500 8.32 -6.52 -20.94
N GLY A 501 7.99 -6.58 -22.23
CA GLY A 501 8.66 -7.49 -23.17
C GLY A 501 10.16 -7.20 -23.32
N ARG A 502 10.56 -5.92 -23.28
CA ARG A 502 11.98 -5.51 -23.28
C ARG A 502 12.70 -5.92 -22.01
N LEU A 503 12.05 -5.80 -20.84
CA LEU A 503 12.60 -6.28 -19.57
C LEU A 503 12.92 -7.79 -19.65
N ALA A 504 11.96 -8.60 -20.08
CA ALA A 504 12.16 -10.05 -20.19
C ALA A 504 13.33 -10.39 -21.13
N ASN A 505 13.40 -9.76 -22.31
CA ASN A 505 14.50 -9.96 -23.24
C ASN A 505 15.86 -9.53 -22.68
N ALA A 506 15.91 -8.38 -21.98
CA ALA A 506 17.14 -7.87 -21.40
C ALA A 506 17.63 -8.74 -20.22
N MET A 507 16.71 -9.29 -19.42
CA MET A 507 17.05 -10.27 -18.38
C MET A 507 17.61 -11.55 -18.98
N ALA A 508 16.98 -12.11 -20.02
CA ALA A 508 17.46 -13.29 -20.71
C ALA A 508 18.85 -13.07 -21.34
N ALA A 509 19.05 -11.92 -22.00
CA ALA A 509 20.33 -11.55 -22.62
C ALA A 509 21.49 -11.37 -21.62
N ASN A 510 21.18 -11.17 -20.33
CA ASN A 510 22.16 -11.00 -19.26
C ASN A 510 22.19 -12.18 -18.27
N GLU A 511 21.62 -13.32 -18.66
CA GLU A 511 21.60 -14.57 -17.88
C GLU A 511 20.93 -14.43 -16.50
N MET A 512 19.81 -13.70 -16.45
CA MET A 512 19.03 -13.46 -15.23
C MET A 512 17.68 -14.18 -15.25
N ILE A 513 17.65 -15.41 -15.78
CA ILE A 513 16.43 -16.24 -15.87
C ILE A 513 16.11 -16.95 -14.55
N ASP A 514 17.03 -16.90 -13.59
CA ASP A 514 16.93 -17.39 -12.21
C ASP A 514 16.28 -16.37 -11.26
N VAL A 515 15.96 -15.18 -11.75
CA VAL A 515 15.48 -14.02 -10.98
C VAL A 515 14.08 -13.64 -11.44
N ALA A 516 13.17 -13.34 -10.51
CA ALA A 516 11.81 -12.93 -10.86
C ALA A 516 11.75 -11.53 -11.48
N ALA A 517 10.96 -11.35 -12.53
CA ALA A 517 10.60 -10.03 -13.04
C ALA A 517 9.39 -9.50 -12.25
N LEU A 518 9.58 -8.47 -11.43
CA LEU A 518 8.52 -7.84 -10.65
C LEU A 518 8.12 -6.52 -11.31
N VAL A 519 6.93 -6.48 -11.91
CA VAL A 519 6.37 -5.26 -12.50
C VAL A 519 5.30 -4.70 -11.58
N PHE A 520 5.49 -3.45 -11.15
CA PHE A 520 4.52 -2.73 -10.32
C PHE A 520 3.78 -1.68 -11.14
N ASN A 521 2.53 -1.96 -11.48
CA ASN A 521 1.65 -1.01 -12.17
C ASN A 521 1.05 -0.04 -11.15
N THR A 522 1.20 1.28 -11.36
CA THR A 522 0.45 2.27 -10.58
C THR A 522 -0.94 2.51 -11.16
N HIS A 523 -1.75 3.30 -10.45
CA HIS A 523 -3.11 3.64 -10.83
C HIS A 523 -3.26 4.10 -12.29
N GLY A 524 -4.43 3.81 -12.86
CA GLY A 524 -4.86 4.32 -14.16
C GLY A 524 -4.87 3.31 -15.31
N GLU A 525 -4.64 2.03 -15.04
CA GLU A 525 -4.96 0.97 -16.01
C GLU A 525 -6.48 0.93 -16.18
N GLY A 526 -6.97 1.44 -17.31
CA GLY A 526 -8.39 1.65 -17.62
C GLY A 526 -8.77 1.14 -18.99
#